data_AF-A0A848TGT9-F1
#
_entry.id   AF-A0A848TGT9-F1
#
_cell.length_a   1.000
_cell.length_b   1.000
_cell.length_c   1.000
_cell.angle_alpha   90.00
_cell.angle_beta   90.00
_cell.angle_gamma   90.00
#
_symmetry.space_group_name_H-M   'P 1'
#
loop_
_entity.id
_entity.type
_entity.pdbx_description
1 polymer ?
#
loop_
_entity_poly.entity_id
_entity_poly.type
_entity_poly.pdbx_seq_one_letter_code
_entity_poly.pdbx_strand_id
1 'polypeptide(L)'
;MSEAKDKGNDRRPSVAPLVLVSSQRVDDSNGPAKEQADAPQDFAGFAKSMGAKELPDLLEAAAAYTSFVEGQASFSRPEIMKRVARVDPSLHLSREDGLRSFGQLLRQGKLRKLERGQFTIAETTRFKPEQRIAGE
;
A
#
# COMPACT_ATOMS: atom_id res chain seq x y z
N MET A 1 -9.68 62.75 43.21
CA MET A 1 -9.25 61.34 43.37
C MET A 1 -10.46 60.47 43.08
N SER A 2 -10.58 59.71 42.00
CA SER A 2 -9.71 59.46 40.84
C SER A 2 -10.62 59.00 39.68
N GLU A 3 -10.28 59.46 38.47
CA GLU A 3 -10.60 58.83 37.18
C GLU A 3 -9.99 57.40 37.11
N ALA A 4 -10.33 56.47 36.23
CA ALA A 4 -10.70 56.59 34.82
C ALA A 4 -11.25 55.25 34.28
N LYS A 5 -12.04 55.34 33.18
CA LYS A 5 -12.00 54.54 31.93
C LYS A 5 -12.21 53.02 32.00
N ASP A 6 -12.84 52.32 31.06
CA ASP A 6 -13.10 52.57 29.65
C ASP A 6 -14.21 51.58 29.21
N LYS A 7 -15.19 52.05 28.42
CA LYS A 7 -16.29 51.25 27.88
C LYS A 7 -16.47 51.66 26.42
N GLY A 8 -16.48 50.67 25.52
CA GLY A 8 -16.63 50.84 24.08
C GLY A 8 -15.32 50.43 23.41
N ASN A 9 -15.27 49.43 22.55
CA ASN A 9 -15.92 49.30 21.24
C ASN A 9 -15.49 47.88 20.77
N ASP A 10 -16.09 47.08 19.90
CA ASP A 10 -16.76 47.34 18.64
C ASP A 10 -17.52 46.07 18.25
N ARG A 11 -18.59 46.30 17.51
CA ARG A 11 -19.42 45.30 16.89
C ARG A 11 -18.75 44.76 15.62
N ARG A 12 -18.85 43.44 15.47
CA ARG A 12 -19.23 42.71 14.24
C ARG A 12 -18.16 42.40 13.19
N PRO A 13 -18.42 41.34 12.39
CA PRO A 13 -17.43 40.36 11.96
C PRO A 13 -16.98 40.60 10.53
N SER A 14 -15.82 40.07 10.16
CA SER A 14 -15.36 40.11 8.78
C SER A 14 -14.85 38.73 8.34
N VAL A 15 -15.58 38.18 7.36
CA VAL A 15 -15.19 37.33 6.21
C VAL A 15 -14.31 36.08 6.46
N ALA A 16 -14.55 34.91 5.90
CA ALA A 16 -15.55 34.31 5.02
C ALA A 16 -15.29 32.76 5.04
N PRO A 17 -16.16 31.91 4.49
CA PRO A 17 -16.29 30.51 4.88
C PRO A 17 -15.32 29.58 4.14
N LEU A 18 -14.75 28.59 4.84
CA LEU A 18 -14.24 27.39 4.17
C LEU A 18 -15.45 26.55 3.75
N VAL A 19 -15.94 26.85 2.55
CA VAL A 19 -16.84 25.96 1.83
C VAL A 19 -15.96 24.91 1.16
N LEU A 20 -15.91 23.71 1.75
CA LEU A 20 -15.67 22.50 0.96
C LEU A 20 -16.95 21.67 1.01
N VAL A 21 -17.77 21.87 -0.02
CA VAL A 21 -18.93 21.05 -0.36
C VAL A 21 -18.43 19.61 -0.56
N SER A 22 -18.80 18.71 0.34
CA SER A 22 -18.61 17.26 0.17
C SER A 22 -19.95 16.64 -0.16
N SER A 23 -20.49 16.94 -1.34
CA SER A 23 -21.67 16.25 -1.87
C SER A 23 -21.62 16.20 -3.40
N GLN A 24 -21.77 14.98 -3.93
CA GLN A 24 -21.92 14.58 -5.33
C GLN A 24 -20.64 14.64 -6.21
N ARG A 25 -20.23 13.61 -6.96
CA ARG A 25 -20.99 12.50 -7.58
C ARG A 25 -20.19 11.19 -7.63
N VAL A 26 -20.92 10.08 -7.59
CA VAL A 26 -20.55 8.85 -8.28
C VAL A 26 -20.68 9.11 -9.78
N ASP A 27 -19.57 9.10 -10.51
CA ASP A 27 -19.58 8.96 -11.96
C ASP A 27 -18.34 8.15 -12.34
N ASP A 28 -18.66 6.92 -12.73
CA ASP A 28 -17.89 6.01 -13.55
C ASP A 28 -17.32 6.73 -14.80
N SER A 29 -16.21 6.23 -15.33
CA SER A 29 -15.58 6.61 -16.60
C SER A 29 -14.67 7.86 -16.63
N ASN A 30 -13.36 7.66 -16.44
CA ASN A 30 -12.32 8.41 -17.19
C ASN A 30 -10.95 7.68 -17.08
N GLY A 31 -10.50 6.97 -18.11
CA GLY A 31 -9.49 7.51 -19.04
C GLY A 31 -8.14 6.80 -18.83
N PRO A 32 -7.27 6.65 -19.85
CA PRO A 32 -6.17 5.71 -19.81
C PRO A 32 -5.15 6.15 -18.77
N ALA A 33 -4.92 5.32 -17.75
CA ALA A 33 -3.91 5.57 -16.74
C ALA A 33 -2.53 5.53 -17.41
N LYS A 34 -2.08 6.74 -17.72
CA LYS A 34 -0.75 7.10 -18.19
C LYS A 34 0.30 6.41 -17.33
N GLU A 35 1.23 5.73 -18.01
CA GLU A 35 2.45 5.15 -17.48
C GLU A 35 3.18 6.16 -16.56
N GLN A 36 2.94 6.09 -15.26
CA GLN A 36 3.77 6.74 -14.24
C GLN A 36 4.80 5.71 -13.79
N ALA A 37 5.85 5.61 -14.60
CA ALA A 37 7.04 4.81 -14.36
C ALA A 37 8.05 5.55 -13.45
N ASP A 38 7.57 6.21 -12.39
CA ASP A 38 8.43 6.89 -11.42
C ASP A 38 7.83 6.80 -10.01
N ALA A 39 8.01 5.65 -9.36
CA ALA A 39 8.20 5.48 -7.91
C ALA A 39 8.11 3.98 -7.52
N PRO A 40 9.05 3.45 -6.72
CA PRO A 40 8.91 2.17 -6.03
C PRO A 40 7.96 2.24 -4.80
N GLN A 41 6.94 3.10 -4.80
CA GLN A 41 6.04 3.25 -3.65
C GLN A 41 4.75 2.42 -3.71
N ASP A 42 4.37 1.91 -4.89
CA ASP A 42 3.20 1.04 -5.01
C ASP A 42 3.61 -0.39 -5.37
N PHE A 43 3.00 -1.36 -4.69
CA PHE A 43 3.26 -2.77 -4.90
C PHE A 43 2.93 -3.22 -6.33
N ALA A 44 1.94 -2.62 -7.00
CA ALA A 44 1.61 -2.96 -8.39
C ALA A 44 2.78 -2.68 -9.35
N GLY A 45 3.43 -1.52 -9.19
CA GLY A 45 4.62 -1.16 -9.97
C GLY A 45 5.80 -2.08 -9.68
N PHE A 46 6.00 -2.41 -8.40
CA PHE A 46 7.03 -3.38 -7.99
C PHE A 46 6.79 -4.77 -8.60
N ALA A 47 5.57 -5.30 -8.51
CA ALA A 47 5.23 -6.61 -9.06
C ALA A 47 5.45 -6.66 -10.58
N LYS A 48 5.04 -5.60 -11.31
CA LYS A 48 5.28 -5.46 -12.75
C LYS A 48 6.78 -5.42 -13.08
N SER A 49 7.55 -4.60 -12.35
CA SER A 49 9.01 -4.46 -12.55
C SER A 49 9.76 -5.77 -12.28
N MET A 50 9.31 -6.56 -11.30
CA MET A 50 9.91 -7.85 -10.99
C MET A 50 9.41 -8.99 -11.91
N GLY A 51 8.47 -8.71 -12.82
CA GLY A 51 7.90 -9.71 -13.72
C GLY A 51 6.96 -10.70 -13.04
N ALA A 52 6.38 -10.35 -11.89
CA ALA A 52 5.36 -11.16 -11.24
C ALA A 52 4.05 -11.12 -12.04
N LYS A 53 3.63 -12.27 -12.58
CA LYS A 53 2.43 -12.39 -13.43
C LYS A 53 1.40 -13.34 -12.84
N GLU A 54 1.87 -14.49 -12.38
CA GLU A 54 1.02 -15.52 -11.81
C GLU A 54 0.76 -15.26 -10.32
N LEU A 55 -0.33 -15.81 -9.79
CA LEU A 55 -0.67 -15.72 -8.37
C LEU A 55 0.48 -16.08 -7.40
N PRO A 56 1.18 -17.24 -7.54
CA PRO A 56 2.32 -17.54 -6.67
C PRO A 56 3.45 -16.51 -6.79
N ASP A 57 3.70 -15.97 -7.99
CA ASP A 57 4.69 -14.91 -8.21
C ASP A 57 4.28 -13.61 -7.54
N LEU A 58 3.01 -13.20 -7.66
CA LEU A 58 2.47 -12.01 -7.02
C LEU A 58 2.52 -12.11 -5.49
N LEU A 59 2.26 -13.29 -4.93
CA LEU A 59 2.37 -13.52 -3.48
C LEU A 59 3.82 -13.46 -3.00
N GLU A 60 4.74 -14.05 -3.75
CA GLU A 60 6.18 -14.00 -3.46
C GLU A 60 6.71 -12.57 -3.56
N ALA A 61 6.30 -11.83 -4.60
CA ALA A 61 6.63 -10.42 -4.79
C ALA A 61 6.03 -9.54 -3.69
N ALA A 62 4.78 -9.77 -3.28
CA ALA A 62 4.14 -9.02 -2.19
C ALA A 62 4.90 -9.20 -0.87
N ALA A 63 5.29 -10.44 -0.57
CA ALA A 63 6.11 -10.73 0.61
C ALA A 63 7.50 -10.09 0.52
N ALA A 64 8.13 -10.10 -0.65
CA ALA A 64 9.42 -9.46 -0.88
C ALA A 64 9.33 -7.94 -0.73
N TYR A 65 8.29 -7.33 -1.29
CA TYR A 65 8.01 -5.91 -1.16
C TYR A 65 7.84 -5.52 0.32
N THR A 66 6.99 -6.25 1.05
CA THR A 66 6.77 -5.99 2.47
C THR A 66 8.07 -6.09 3.27
N SER A 67 8.92 -7.08 3.01
CA SER A 67 10.15 -7.26 3.79
C SER A 67 11.32 -6.37 3.38
N PHE A 68 11.55 -6.18 2.08
CA PHE A 68 12.74 -5.48 1.58
C PHE A 68 12.48 -4.01 1.22
N VAL A 69 11.25 -3.67 0.82
CA VAL A 69 10.88 -2.29 0.45
C VAL A 69 10.22 -1.56 1.63
N GLU A 70 9.26 -2.19 2.30
CA GLU A 70 8.61 -1.61 3.50
C GLU A 70 9.39 -1.87 4.80
N GLY A 71 10.48 -2.65 4.75
CA GLY A 71 11.33 -2.95 5.91
C GLY A 71 10.66 -3.79 7.00
N GLN A 72 9.54 -4.45 6.70
CA GLN A 72 8.82 -5.29 7.67
C GLN A 72 9.47 -6.67 7.75
N ALA A 73 10.16 -6.95 8.87
CA ALA A 73 10.81 -8.23 9.10
C ALA A 73 9.86 -9.45 8.99
N SER A 74 8.57 -9.22 9.19
CA SER A 74 7.55 -10.25 9.07
C SER A 74 6.17 -9.68 8.73
N PHE A 75 5.31 -10.53 8.19
CA PHE A 75 3.98 -10.18 7.69
C PHE A 75 2.96 -11.28 7.97
N SER A 76 1.68 -10.91 7.88
CA SER A 76 0.55 -11.82 8.06
C SER A 76 -0.02 -12.33 6.74
N ARG A 77 -0.56 -13.55 6.71
CA ARG A 77 -1.31 -14.09 5.55
C ARG A 77 -2.38 -13.15 5.00
N PRO A 78 -3.33 -12.64 5.81
CA PRO A 78 -4.37 -11.74 5.29
C PRO A 78 -3.81 -10.44 4.71
N GLU A 79 -2.68 -9.95 5.21
CA GLU A 79 -2.05 -8.73 4.70
C GLU A 79 -1.52 -8.95 3.28
N ILE A 80 -0.74 -10.01 3.07
CA ILE A 80 -0.22 -10.39 1.74
C ILE A 80 -1.37 -10.66 0.76
N MET A 81 -2.42 -11.37 1.18
CA MET A 81 -3.59 -11.62 0.34
C MET A 81 -4.30 -10.33 -0.08
N LYS A 82 -4.53 -9.40 0.86
CA LYS A 82 -5.16 -8.11 0.58
C LYS A 82 -4.29 -7.25 -0.36
N ARG A 83 -2.98 -7.32 -0.21
CA ARG A 83 -2.05 -6.58 -1.07
C ARG A 83 -2.10 -7.07 -2.51
N VAL A 84 -2.07 -8.38 -2.75
CA VAL A 84 -2.22 -8.94 -4.10
C VAL A 84 -3.60 -8.65 -4.68
N ALA A 85 -4.66 -8.72 -3.87
CA ALA A 85 -6.02 -8.38 -4.30
C ALA A 85 -6.21 -6.92 -4.73
N ARG A 86 -5.30 -6.00 -4.35
CA ARG A 86 -5.35 -4.59 -4.76
C ARG A 86 -4.65 -4.31 -6.09
N VAL A 87 -3.73 -5.18 -6.53
CA VAL A 87 -2.96 -4.96 -7.76
C VAL A 87 -3.82 -5.13 -8.99
N ASP A 88 -4.65 -6.17 -8.98
CA ASP A 88 -5.50 -6.47 -10.11
C ASP A 88 -6.86 -6.95 -9.60
N PRO A 89 -7.89 -6.09 -9.63
CA PRO A 89 -9.24 -6.50 -9.25
C PRO A 89 -9.88 -7.43 -10.29
N SER A 90 -9.29 -7.55 -11.49
CA SER A 90 -9.74 -8.46 -12.56
C SER A 90 -9.13 -9.86 -12.40
N LEU A 91 -8.00 -10.00 -11.70
CA LEU A 91 -7.63 -11.25 -11.06
C LEU A 91 -8.70 -11.52 -10.00
N HIS A 92 -9.71 -12.30 -10.38
CA HIS A 92 -10.67 -12.93 -9.45
C HIS A 92 -9.90 -13.89 -8.54
N LEU A 93 -9.16 -13.31 -7.60
CA LEU A 93 -8.35 -14.02 -6.63
C LEU A 93 -9.30 -14.73 -5.69
N SER A 94 -9.62 -15.97 -6.05
CA SER A 94 -10.30 -16.84 -5.12
C SER A 94 -9.40 -16.99 -3.90
N ARG A 95 -9.99 -16.73 -2.73
CA ARG A 95 -9.29 -16.88 -1.45
C ARG A 95 -8.67 -18.28 -1.33
N GLU A 96 -9.31 -19.29 -1.89
CA GLU A 96 -8.82 -20.67 -1.92
C GLU A 96 -7.54 -20.81 -2.75
N ASP A 97 -7.50 -20.23 -3.96
CA ASP A 97 -6.32 -20.24 -4.83
C ASP A 97 -5.15 -19.47 -4.21
N GLY A 98 -5.44 -18.32 -3.58
CA GLY A 98 -4.45 -17.55 -2.84
C GLY A 98 -3.85 -18.35 -1.69
N LEU A 99 -4.68 -19.04 -0.90
CA LEU A 99 -4.22 -19.87 0.21
C LEU A 99 -3.45 -21.11 -0.26
N ARG A 100 -3.85 -21.71 -1.40
CA ARG A 100 -3.14 -22.82 -2.04
C ARG A 100 -1.75 -22.39 -2.47
N SER A 101 -1.66 -21.30 -3.21
CA SER A 101 -0.39 -20.72 -3.69
C SER A 101 0.51 -20.32 -2.54
N PHE A 102 -0.04 -19.70 -1.49
CA PHE A 102 0.71 -19.39 -0.27
C PHE A 102 1.27 -20.64 0.41
N GLY A 103 0.46 -21.72 0.50
CA GLY A 103 0.91 -23.01 1.02
C GLY A 103 2.03 -23.63 0.17
N GLN A 104 1.94 -23.49 -1.15
CA GLN A 104 2.99 -23.93 -2.07
C GLN A 104 4.30 -23.19 -1.83
N LEU A 105 4.26 -21.87 -1.57
CA LEU A 105 5.43 -21.07 -1.27
C LEU A 105 6.09 -21.44 0.07
N LEU A 106 5.29 -21.82 1.08
CA LEU A 106 5.81 -22.36 2.34
C LEU A 106 6.55 -23.68 2.13
N ARG A 107 6.00 -24.59 1.31
CA ARG A 107 6.60 -25.89 1.01
C ARG A 107 7.87 -25.77 0.16
N GLN A 108 7.93 -24.77 -0.71
CA GLN A 108 9.13 -24.43 -1.49
C GLN A 108 10.22 -23.73 -0.66
N GLY A 109 9.92 -23.35 0.59
CA GLY A 109 10.85 -22.60 1.44
C GLY A 109 11.04 -21.12 1.05
N LYS A 110 10.30 -20.63 0.06
CA LYS A 110 10.29 -19.21 -0.36
C LYS A 110 9.67 -18.32 0.70
N LEU A 111 8.61 -18.81 1.35
CA LEU A 111 8.06 -18.22 2.56
C LEU A 111 8.41 -19.11 3.75
N ARG A 112 8.65 -18.49 4.89
CA ARG A 112 8.97 -19.18 6.15
C ARG A 112 8.00 -18.72 7.22
N LYS A 113 7.58 -19.66 8.07
CA LYS A 113 6.79 -19.33 9.26
C LYS A 113 7.75 -18.93 10.37
N LEU A 114 7.56 -17.73 10.93
CA LEU A 114 8.30 -17.27 12.09
C LEU A 114 7.56 -17.67 13.37
N GLU A 115 6.29 -17.30 13.46
CA GLU A 115 5.43 -17.55 14.63
C GLU A 115 3.99 -17.87 14.20
N ARG A 116 3.08 -18.03 15.16
CA ARG A 116 1.67 -18.30 14.86
C ARG A 116 1.04 -17.10 14.14
N GLY A 117 0.85 -17.25 12.83
CA GLY A 117 0.25 -16.22 11.98
C GLY A 117 1.26 -15.24 11.37
N GLN A 118 2.53 -15.32 11.78
CA GLN A 118 3.61 -14.45 11.34
C GLN A 118 4.55 -15.19 10.38
N PHE A 119 4.82 -14.59 9.24
CA PHE A 119 5.59 -15.16 8.15
C PHE A 119 6.68 -14.20 7.71
N THR A 120 7.73 -14.73 7.10
CA THR A 120 8.79 -13.95 6.49
C THR A 120 9.15 -14.55 5.15
N ILE A 121 9.86 -13.81 4.31
CA ILE A 121 10.34 -14.29 3.01
C ILE A 121 11.79 -14.77 3.13
N ALA A 122 12.15 -15.77 2.34
CA ALA A 122 13.53 -16.20 2.24
C ALA A 122 14.39 -15.12 1.57
N GLU A 123 15.61 -14.94 2.08
CA GLU A 123 16.57 -13.99 1.51
C GLU A 123 17.04 -14.36 0.10
N THR A 124 16.83 -15.63 -0.30
CA THR A 124 17.10 -16.20 -1.62
C THR A 124 15.96 -16.00 -2.61
N THR A 125 14.91 -15.25 -2.25
CA THR A 125 13.83 -14.93 -3.17
C THR A 125 14.36 -14.25 -4.43
N ARG A 126 13.79 -14.60 -5.57
CA ARG A 126 14.07 -13.94 -6.86
C ARG A 126 13.47 -12.53 -6.95
N PHE A 127 12.56 -12.18 -6.04
CA PHE A 127 11.89 -10.88 -5.98
C PHE A 127 12.61 -9.90 -5.06
N LYS A 128 13.89 -10.16 -4.73
CA LYS A 128 14.68 -9.24 -3.92
C LYS A 128 14.91 -7.98 -4.76
N PRO A 129 14.53 -6.79 -4.29
CA PRO A 129 14.91 -5.57 -4.97
C PRO A 129 16.42 -5.54 -5.08
N GLU A 130 16.93 -5.34 -6.30
CA GLU A 130 18.29 -4.88 -6.45
C GLU A 130 18.43 -3.66 -5.54
N GLN A 131 19.39 -3.69 -4.63
CA GLN A 131 19.75 -2.56 -3.80
C GLN A 131 20.22 -1.47 -4.78
N ARG A 132 19.29 -0.76 -5.40
CA ARG A 132 19.59 0.46 -6.12
C ARG A 132 19.89 1.44 -5.00
N ILE A 133 21.17 1.49 -4.67
CA ILE A 133 21.78 2.30 -3.63
C ILE A 133 21.12 3.69 -3.71
N ALA A 134 20.20 3.96 -2.79
CA ALA A 134 19.70 5.30 -2.56
C ALA A 134 20.80 6.00 -1.77
N GLY A 135 21.78 6.50 -2.51
CA GLY A 135 22.98 7.10 -1.95
C GLY A 135 23.78 7.77 -3.05
N GLU A 136 23.29 8.91 -3.52
CA GLU A 136 24.11 9.97 -4.08
C GLU A 136 23.61 11.32 -3.56
#